data_AF-A0A929FNF3-F1
#
_entry.id   AF-A0A929FNF3-F1
#
_cell.length_a   1.000
_cell.length_b   1.000
_cell.length_c   1.000
_cell.angle_alpha   90.00
_cell.angle_beta   90.00
_cell.angle_gamma   90.00
#
_symmetry.space_group_name_H-M   'P 1'
#
loop_
_entity.id
_entity.type
_entity.pdbx_description
1 polymer ?
#
loop_
_entity_poly.entity_id
_entity_poly.type
_entity_poly.pdbx_seq_one_letter_code
_entity_poly.pdbx_strand_id
1 'polypeptide(L)' 'MKINDSHLKLIALSTMLVDHIGYFFLPSVEVLRIIGRLAFPLFGYALVQGERHTSNFSGYLFRLIIFTIISQIP' A
#
# COMPACT_ATOMS: atom_id res chain seq x y z
N MET A 1 22.39 3.68 1.57
CA MET A 1 21.85 2.32 1.76
C MET A 1 20.70 2.13 0.77
N LYS A 2 20.89 1.41 -0.35
CA LYS A 2 19.79 1.12 -1.28
C LYS A 2 18.86 0.13 -0.58
N ILE A 3 17.75 0.62 -0.03
CA ILE A 3 16.68 -0.28 0.40
C ILE A 3 16.17 -0.97 -0.87
N ASN A 4 16.15 -2.29 -0.86
CA ASN A 4 15.68 -3.08 -2.00
C ASN A 4 14.18 -2.78 -2.19
N ASP A 5 13.78 -2.20 -3.33
CA ASP A 5 12.41 -1.75 -3.59
C ASP A 5 11.37 -2.87 -3.40
N SER A 6 11.77 -4.12 -3.62
CA SER A 6 10.94 -5.31 -3.38
C SER A 6 10.57 -5.51 -1.91
N HIS A 7 11.50 -5.28 -0.98
CA HIS A 7 11.23 -5.45 0.45
C HIS A 7 10.25 -4.40 0.96
N LEU A 8 10.35 -3.17 0.46
CA LEU A 8 9.46 -2.10 0.89
C LEU A 8 8.03 -2.33 0.39
N LYS A 9 7.88 -2.80 -0.86
CA LYS A 9 6.58 -3.20 -1.42
C LYS A 9 5.96 -4.34 -0.60
N LEU A 10 6.76 -5.33 -0.19
CA LEU A 10 6.31 -6.43 0.66
C LEU A 10 5.79 -5.91 2.01
N ILE A 11 6.54 -5.02 2.68
CA ILE A 11 6.16 -4.44 3.96
C ILE A 11 4.87 -3.62 3.82
N ALA A 12 4.74 -2.81 2.76
CA ALA A 12 3.53 -2.04 2.48
C ALA A 12 2.30 -2.94 2.32
N LEU A 13 2.43 -4.02 1.53
CA LEU A 13 1.37 -5.00 1.31
C LEU A 13 0.99 -5.72 2.61
N SER A 14 1.97 -6.19 3.38
CA SER A 14 1.72 -6.87 4.66
C SER A 14 1.00 -5.96 5.66
N THR A 15 1.40 -4.69 5.75
CA THR A 15 0.80 -3.71 6.67
C THR A 15 -0.67 -3.45 6.32
N MET A 16 -0.98 -3.33 5.03
CA MET A 16 -2.35 -3.14 4.54
C MET A 16 -3.23 -4.40 4.74
N LEU A 17 -2.68 -5.58 4.49
CA LEU A 17 -3.39 -6.84 4.70
C LEU A 17 -3.75 -7.03 6.18
N VAL A 18 -2.82 -6.69 7.07
CA VAL A 18 -3.05 -6.71 8.53
C VAL A 18 -4.11 -5.68 8.95
N ASP A 19 -4.18 -4.52 8.30
CA ASP A 19 -5.25 -3.53 8.53
C ASP A 19 -6.63 -4.06 8.13
N HIS A 20 -6.76 -4.66 6.93
CA HIS A 20 -8.03 -5.25 6.47
C HIS A 20 -8.50 -6.40 7.37
N ILE A 21 -7.58 -7.30 7.76
CA ILE A 21 -7.90 -8.38 8.70
C ILE A 21 -8.26 -7.80 10.08
N GLY A 22 -7.52 -6.80 10.56
CA GLY A 22 -7.76 -6.13 11.84
C GLY A 22 -9.12 -5.42 11.88
N TYR A 23 -9.50 -4.76 10.79
CA TYR A 23 -10.81 -4.12 10.63
C TYR A 23 -11.95 -5.15 10.74
N PHE A 24 -11.80 -6.34 10.13
CA PHE A 24 -12.83 -7.36 10.15
C PHE A 24 -12.90 -8.16 11.47
N PHE A 25 -11.75 -8.56 12.03
CA PHE A 25 -11.70 -9.45 13.20
C PHE A 25 -11.62 -8.73 14.55
N LEU A 26 -10.99 -7.55 14.62
CA LEU A 26 -10.63 -6.88 15.88
C LEU A 26 -10.91 -5.36 15.83
N PRO A 27 -12.15 -4.91 15.56
CA PRO A 27 -12.49 -3.49 15.41
C PRO A 27 -12.25 -2.65 16.68
N SER A 28 -12.11 -3.30 17.84
CA SER A 28 -11.88 -2.65 19.14
C SER A 28 -10.41 -2.28 19.40
N VAL A 29 -9.47 -2.74 18.56
CA VAL A 29 -8.03 -2.51 18.75
C VAL A 29 -7.56 -1.36 17.86
N GLU A 30 -7.59 -0.14 18.39
CA GLU A 30 -7.22 1.09 17.64
C GLU A 30 -5.76 1.08 17.15
N VAL A 31 -4.87 0.36 17.84
CA VAL A 31 -3.45 0.25 17.47
C VAL A 31 -3.26 -0.39 16.08
N LEU A 32 -4.07 -1.40 15.75
CA LEU A 32 -4.05 -2.05 14.44
C LEU A 32 -4.41 -1.07 13.31
N ARG A 33 -5.35 -0.16 13.59
CA ARG A 33 -5.82 0.87 12.66
C ARG A 33 -4.81 2.01 12.47
N ILE A 34 -3.98 2.29 13.47
CA ILE A 34 -2.85 3.22 13.35
C ILE A 34 -1.75 2.61 12.48
N ILE A 35 -1.45 1.32 12.66
CA ILE A 35 -0.47 0.59 11.85
C ILE A 35 -0.93 0.55 10.38
N GLY A 36 -2.20 0.28 10.12
CA GLY A 36 -2.76 0.30 8.77
C GLY A 36 -2.66 1.64 8.06
N ARG A 37 -2.80 2.76 8.77
CA ARG A 37 -2.61 4.10 8.19
C ARG A 37 -1.18 4.33 7.68
N LEU A 38 -0.18 3.60 8.20
CA LEU A 38 1.19 3.65 7.68
C LEU A 38 1.33 2.94 6.32
N ALA A 39 0.39 2.08 5.93
CA ALA A 39 0.41 1.46 4.61
C ALA A 39 0.30 2.51 3.49
N PHE A 40 -0.48 3.58 3.68
CA PHE A 40 -0.65 4.64 2.68
C PHE A 40 0.66 5.37 2.31
N PRO A 41 1.43 5.95 3.26
CA PRO A 41 2.71 6.57 2.93
C PRO A 41 3.75 5.57 2.42
N LEU A 42 3.73 4.31 2.87
CA LEU A 42 4.60 3.25 2.34
C LEU A 42 4.31 2.93 0.87
N PHE A 43 3.03 2.80 0.50
CA PHE A 43 2.62 2.65 -0.90
C PHE A 43 2.98 3.88 -1.72
N GLY A 44 2.76 5.09 -1.21
CA GLY A 44 3.14 6.33 -1.90
C GLY A 44 4.63 6.39 -2.22
N TYR A 45 5.50 6.01 -1.27
CA TYR A 45 6.94 5.93 -1.51
C TYR A 45 7.29 4.85 -2.54
N ALA A 46 6.72 3.65 -2.42
CA ALA A 46 6.98 2.55 -3.36
C ALA A 46 6.51 2.89 -4.79
N LEU A 47 5.50 3.74 -4.91
CA LEU A 47 4.93 4.23 -6.17
C LEU A 47 5.85 5.26 -6.82
N VAL A 48 6.37 6.23 -6.05
CA VAL A 48 7.38 7.19 -6.53
C VAL A 48 8.66 6.49 -7.00
N GLN A 49 9.08 5.45 -6.29
CA GLN A 49 10.22 4.62 -6.71
C GLN A 49 9.94 3.82 -8.00
N GLY A 50 8.71 3.33 -8.18
CA GLY A 50 8.28 2.64 -9.39
C GLY A 50 8.11 3.57 -10.61
N GLU A 51 7.71 4.81 -10.38
CA GLU A 51 7.56 5.85 -11.41
C GLU A 51 8.91 6.17 -12.06
N ARG A 52 9.98 6.27 -11.26
CA ARG A 52 11.35 6.51 -11.76
C ARG A 52 11.83 5.45 -12.76
N HIS A 53 11.17 4.29 -12.82
CA HIS A 53 11.50 3.17 -13.70
C HIS A 53 10.54 3.02 -14.90
N THR A 54 9.44 3.77 -14.94
CA THR A 54 8.39 3.64 -15.96
C THR A 54 8.30 4.89 -16.81
N SER A 55 8.56 4.77 -18.12
CA SER A 55 8.43 5.88 -19.07
C SER A 55 6.97 6.28 -19.38
N ASN A 56 5.98 5.45 -19.01
CA ASN A 56 4.55 5.65 -19.29
C ASN A 56 3.72 5.83 -18.00
N PHE A 57 3.81 7.02 -17.41
CA PHE A 57 3.13 7.36 -16.15
C PHE A 57 1.60 7.23 -16.22
N SER A 58 0.96 7.66 -17.32
CA SER A 58 -0.51 7.65 -17.45
C SER A 58 -1.12 6.25 -17.40
N GLY A 59 -0.51 5.26 -18.08
CA GLY A 59 -0.97 3.87 -18.03
C GLY A 59 -0.66 3.18 -16.69
N TYR A 60 0.38 3.63 -16.00
CA TYR A 60 0.68 3.18 -14.63
C TYR A 60 -0.36 3.72 -13.63
N LEU A 61 -0.67 5.01 -13.70
CA LEU A 61 -1.67 5.66 -12.85
C LEU A 61 -3.06 5.05 -13.03
N PHE A 62 -3.47 4.75 -14.26
CA PHE A 62 -4.76 4.09 -14.53
C PHE A 62 -4.89 2.73 -13.83
N ARG A 63 -3.83 1.89 -13.89
CA ARG A 63 -3.80 0.60 -13.19
C ARG A 63 -3.87 0.76 -11.67
N LEU A 64 -3.24 1.79 -11.13
CA LEU A 64 -3.29 2.10 -9.70
C LEU A 64 -4.67 2.58 -9.26
N ILE A 65 -5.34 3.41 -10.06
CA ILE A 65 -6.71 3.86 -9.76
C ILE A 65 -7.66 2.66 -9.74
N ILE A 66 -7.58 1.78 -10.72
CA ILE A 66 -8.38 0.54 -10.74
C ILE A 66 -8.10 -0.30 -9.49
N PHE A 67 -6.82 -0.51 -9.15
CA PHE A 67 -6.43 -1.27 -7.97
C PHE A 67 -6.96 -0.65 -6.68
N THR A 68 -6.92 0.67 -6.58
CA THR A 68 -7.42 1.42 -5.40
C THR A 68 -8.93 1.29 -5.25
N ILE A 69 -9.69 1.39 -6.34
CA ILE A 69 -11.15 1.20 -6.32
C ILE A 69 -11.52 -0.21 -5.88
N ILE A 70 -10.81 -1.22 -6.40
CA ILE A 70 -11.01 -2.62 -6.00
C ILE A 70 -10.67 -2.81 -4.51
N SER A 71 -9.56 -2.22 -4.05
CA SER A 71 -9.07 -2.31 -2.68
C SER A 71 -9.91 -1.56 -1.64
N GLN A 72 -10.78 -0.64 -2.07
CA GLN A 72 -11.69 0.10 -1.19
C GLN A 72 -12.82 -0.78 -0.65
N ILE A 73 -13.08 -1.92 -1.29
CA ILE A 73 -14.00 -2.94 -0.82
C ILE A 73 -13.18 -3.82 0.13
N PRO A 74 -13.43 -3.79 1.46
CA PRO A 74 -12.68 -4.60 2.43
C PRO A 74 -12.90 -6.10 2.22
#